data_AF-A0A351YXY5-F1
#
_entry.id   AF-A0A351YXY5-F1
#
_cell.length_a   1.000
_cell.length_b   1.000
_cell.length_c   1.000
_cell.angle_alpha   90.00
_cell.angle_beta   90.00
_cell.angle_gamma   90.00
#
_symmetry.space_group_name_H-M   'P 1'
#
loop_
_entity.id
_entity.type
_entity.pdbx_description
1 polymer ?
#
loop_
_entity_poly.entity_id
_entity_poly.type
_entity_poly.pdbx_seq_one_letter_code
_entity_poly.pdbx_strand_id
1 'polypeptide(L)'
;MAANTFFTDIILLAKNTVNKELKLYPDKCYKVEVIVDNESCYRTIIEWERCMGELLVERPDFAPYRYLSLQVVATDTADFSFVYCWYDSEGDSLEVIEEKIIEGIEAGFNY
;
A
#
# COMPACT_ATOMS: atom_id res chain seq x y z
N MET A 1 25.80 -4.19 6.89
CA MET A 1 25.11 -5.29 6.19
C MET A 1 23.66 -5.53 6.66
N ALA A 2 23.12 -4.77 7.64
CA ALA A 2 21.74 -4.96 8.14
C ALA A 2 20.65 -4.17 7.37
N ALA A 3 21.01 -3.13 6.60
CA ALA A 3 20.03 -2.27 5.91
C ALA A 3 19.35 -2.94 4.70
N ASN A 4 19.91 -4.05 4.19
CA ASN A 4 19.35 -4.71 3.01
C ASN A 4 18.24 -5.72 3.38
N THR A 5 18.19 -6.22 4.61
CA THR A 5 17.13 -7.15 5.05
C THR A 5 15.83 -6.43 5.31
N PHE A 6 15.86 -5.29 6.01
CA PHE A 6 14.63 -4.58 6.41
C PHE A 6 13.77 -4.12 5.23
N PHE A 7 14.39 -3.65 4.14
CA PHE A 7 13.67 -3.30 2.93
C PHE A 7 12.98 -4.52 2.28
N THR A 8 13.70 -5.63 2.17
CA THR A 8 13.13 -6.89 1.67
C THR A 8 12.01 -7.40 2.58
N ASP A 9 12.15 -7.22 3.90
CA ASP A 9 11.10 -7.56 4.87
C ASP A 9 9.84 -6.73 4.64
N ILE A 10 9.96 -5.43 4.32
CA ILE A 10 8.81 -4.57 3.96
C ILE A 10 8.16 -5.04 2.67
N ILE A 11 8.92 -5.39 1.63
CA ILE A 11 8.34 -5.94 0.39
C ILE A 11 7.51 -7.19 0.71
N LEU A 12 8.10 -8.12 1.47
CA LEU A 12 7.42 -9.37 1.81
C LEU A 12 6.18 -9.12 2.67
N LEU A 13 6.29 -8.24 3.67
CA LEU A 13 5.19 -7.84 4.53
C LEU A 13 4.05 -7.25 3.69
N ALA A 14 4.33 -6.22 2.89
CA ALA A 14 3.31 -5.54 2.09
C ALA A 14 2.57 -6.50 1.17
N LYS A 15 3.29 -7.39 0.48
CA LYS A 15 2.70 -8.45 -0.35
C LYS A 15 1.78 -9.36 0.46
N ASN A 16 2.23 -9.82 1.63
CA ASN A 16 1.47 -10.74 2.45
C ASN A 16 0.22 -10.07 3.04
N THR A 17 0.36 -8.84 3.54
CA THR A 17 -0.74 -8.07 4.13
C THR A 17 -1.80 -7.76 3.08
N VAL A 18 -1.42 -7.23 1.91
CA VAL A 18 -2.36 -6.96 0.80
C VAL A 18 -3.10 -8.25 0.41
N ASN A 19 -2.38 -9.34 0.17
CA ASN A 19 -3.00 -10.61 -0.22
C ASN A 19 -3.91 -11.20 0.86
N LYS A 20 -3.56 -11.02 2.14
CA LYS A 20 -4.36 -11.50 3.28
C LYS A 20 -5.65 -10.69 3.40
N GLU A 21 -5.57 -9.37 3.43
CA GLU A 21 -6.74 -8.50 3.64
C GLU A 21 -7.72 -8.59 2.48
N LEU A 22 -7.24 -8.64 1.23
CA LEU A 22 -8.10 -8.80 0.06
C LEU A 22 -8.81 -10.16 0.02
N LYS A 23 -8.21 -11.22 0.58
CA LYS A 23 -8.86 -12.54 0.70
C LYS A 23 -9.96 -12.59 1.76
N LEU A 24 -9.92 -11.70 2.75
CA LEU A 24 -10.98 -11.61 3.78
C LEU A 24 -12.27 -11.02 3.20
N TYR A 25 -12.17 -10.18 2.16
CA TYR A 25 -13.30 -9.47 1.57
C TYR A 25 -13.31 -9.56 0.02
N PRO A 26 -13.46 -10.76 -0.56
CA PRO A 26 -13.32 -10.98 -2.00
C PRO A 26 -14.33 -10.21 -2.85
N ASP A 27 -15.50 -9.86 -2.30
CA ASP A 27 -16.58 -9.17 -3.02
C ASP A 27 -16.49 -7.63 -2.92
N LYS A 28 -15.57 -7.09 -2.11
CA LYS A 28 -15.45 -5.63 -1.91
C LYS A 28 -14.49 -4.96 -2.86
N CYS A 29 -13.58 -5.72 -3.49
CA CYS A 29 -12.60 -5.20 -4.43
C CYS A 29 -12.92 -5.73 -5.82
N TYR A 30 -13.00 -4.88 -6.84
CA TYR A 30 -13.34 -5.32 -8.20
C TYR A 30 -12.11 -5.64 -9.04
N LYS A 31 -10.95 -5.05 -8.71
CA LYS A 31 -9.70 -5.33 -9.43
C LYS A 31 -8.47 -5.11 -8.54
N VAL A 32 -7.47 -5.97 -8.72
CA VAL A 32 -6.15 -5.87 -8.10
C VAL A 32 -5.14 -6.15 -9.19
N GLU A 33 -4.23 -5.23 -9.42
CA GLU A 33 -3.22 -5.33 -10.47
C GLU A 33 -1.83 -5.11 -9.89
N VAL A 34 -1.01 -6.16 -9.93
CA VAL A 34 0.40 -6.08 -9.55
C VAL A 34 1.18 -5.59 -10.77
N ILE A 35 1.68 -4.36 -10.70
CA ILE A 35 2.41 -3.68 -11.78
C ILE A 35 3.89 -4.10 -11.76
N VAL A 36 4.47 -4.19 -10.57
CA VAL A 36 5.87 -4.60 -10.35
C VAL A 36 5.93 -5.52 -9.15
N ASP A 37 6.64 -6.64 -9.28
CA ASP A 37 6.96 -7.54 -8.17
C ASP A 37 8.36 -8.12 -8.37
N ASN A 38 9.35 -7.55 -7.68
CA ASN A 38 10.72 -8.06 -7.63
C ASN A 38 11.42 -7.61 -6.34
N GLU A 39 12.69 -7.95 -6.19
CA GLU A 39 13.48 -7.66 -4.98
C GLU A 39 13.75 -6.16 -4.74
N SER A 40 13.55 -5.32 -5.75
CA SER A 40 13.82 -3.88 -5.69
C SER A 40 12.57 -3.01 -5.63
N CYS A 41 11.40 -3.56 -5.96
CA CYS A 41 10.16 -2.83 -6.00
C CYS A 41 8.95 -3.78 -5.92
N TYR A 42 7.95 -3.37 -5.15
CA TYR A 42 6.61 -3.93 -5.22
C TYR A 42 5.61 -2.80 -5.45
N ARG A 43 4.81 -2.89 -6.50
CA ARG A 43 3.79 -1.91 -6.83
C ARG A 43 2.49 -2.62 -7.19
N THR A 44 1.43 -2.29 -6.47
CA THR A 44 0.09 -2.81 -6.74
C THR A 44 -0.92 -1.69 -6.75
N ILE A 45 -1.88 -1.86 -7.64
CA ILE A 45 -3.07 -1.04 -7.78
C ILE A 45 -4.26 -1.84 -7.26
N ILE A 46 -5.10 -1.22 -6.43
CA ILE A 46 -6.29 -1.81 -5.86
C ILE A 46 -7.47 -0.91 -6.22
N GLU A 47 -8.57 -1.51 -6.66
CA GLU A 47 -9.65 -0.82 -7.32
C GLU A 47 -10.98 -1.21 -6.64
N TRP A 48 -11.62 -0.22 -5.98
CA TRP A 48 -12.91 -0.33 -5.25
C TRP A 48 -13.97 0.59 -5.86
N GLU A 49 -15.25 0.30 -5.65
CA GLU A 49 -16.38 0.89 -6.40
C GLU A 49 -16.28 2.41 -6.59
N ARG A 50 -15.85 3.13 -5.54
CA ARG A 50 -15.78 4.61 -5.51
C ARG A 50 -14.38 5.17 -5.27
N CYS A 51 -13.36 4.32 -5.18
CA CYS A 51 -12.00 4.77 -4.95
C CYS A 51 -10.95 3.80 -5.50
N MET A 52 -9.70 4.27 -5.57
CA MET A 52 -8.58 3.49 -6.08
C MET A 52 -7.36 3.71 -5.19
N GLY A 53 -6.62 2.64 -4.94
CA GLY A 53 -5.43 2.63 -4.12
C GLY A 53 -4.17 2.28 -4.91
N GLU A 54 -3.07 2.94 -4.57
CA GLU A 54 -1.73 2.54 -4.96
C GLU A 54 -0.91 2.25 -3.70
N LEU A 55 -0.38 1.03 -3.63
CA LEU A 55 0.68 0.67 -2.69
C LEU A 55 1.97 0.51 -3.47
N LEU A 56 2.98 1.27 -3.09
CA LEU A 56 4.31 1.25 -3.68
C LEU A 56 5.35 1.06 -2.56
N VAL A 57 6.21 0.07 -2.76
CA VAL A 57 7.43 -0.16 -1.98
C VAL A 57 8.60 -0.04 -2.94
N GLU A 58 9.48 0.92 -2.70
CA GLU A 58 10.68 1.15 -3.50
C GLU A 58 11.78 1.82 -2.66
N ARG A 59 12.95 2.05 -3.26
CA ARG A 59 13.98 2.92 -2.66
C ARG A 59 13.90 4.29 -3.34
N PRO A 60 13.17 5.25 -2.78
CA PRO A 60 13.00 6.55 -3.41
C PRO A 60 14.31 7.34 -3.39
N ASP A 61 14.69 7.91 -4.53
CA ASP A 61 15.87 8.79 -4.63
C ASP A 61 15.56 10.24 -4.19
N PHE A 62 14.30 10.67 -4.31
CA PHE A 62 13.88 12.07 -4.12
C PHE A 62 12.61 12.24 -3.30
N ALA A 63 11.95 11.16 -2.87
CA ALA A 63 10.73 11.26 -2.09
C ALA A 63 11.05 11.52 -0.60
N PRO A 64 10.20 12.24 0.13
CA PRO A 64 10.42 12.54 1.55
C PRO A 64 10.09 11.34 2.47
N TYR A 65 9.57 10.24 1.93
CA TYR A 65 9.29 9.00 2.65
C TYR A 65 10.40 7.98 2.48
N ARG A 66 10.43 6.95 3.34
CA ARG A 66 11.56 6.03 3.41
C ARG A 66 11.51 4.96 2.33
N TYR A 67 10.46 4.14 2.28
CA TYR A 67 10.32 3.02 1.36
C TYR A 67 8.89 2.77 0.86
N LEU A 68 7.87 3.03 1.68
CA LEU A 68 6.49 2.69 1.40
C LEU A 68 5.61 3.94 1.28
N SER A 69 4.79 3.97 0.23
CA SER A 69 3.66 4.87 0.11
C SER A 69 2.37 4.09 -0.14
N LEU A 70 1.33 4.41 0.61
CA LEU A 70 -0.03 3.94 0.38
C LEU A 70 -0.96 5.13 0.24
N GLN A 71 -1.54 5.28 -0.94
CA GLN A 71 -2.49 6.35 -1.25
C GLN A 71 -3.78 5.71 -1.75
N VAL A 72 -4.91 6.14 -1.21
CA VAL A 72 -6.25 5.79 -1.69
C VAL A 72 -6.98 7.08 -2.02
N VAL A 73 -7.45 7.20 -3.25
CA VAL A 73 -8.05 8.40 -3.81
C VAL A 73 -9.46 8.12 -4.30
N ALA A 74 -10.36 9.07 -4.07
CA ALA A 74 -11.74 8.94 -4.52
C ALA A 74 -11.82 9.07 -6.06
N THR A 75 -12.69 8.28 -6.68
CA THR A 75 -12.92 8.28 -8.13
C THR A 75 -14.34 8.73 -8.51
N ASP A 76 -15.20 8.96 -7.52
CA ASP A 76 -16.61 9.35 -7.67
C ASP A 76 -16.86 10.87 -7.53
N THR A 77 -15.79 11.65 -7.36
CA THR A 77 -15.81 13.11 -7.21
C THR A 77 -15.02 13.79 -8.33
N ALA A 78 -15.43 15.00 -8.70
CA ALA A 78 -14.70 15.84 -9.66
C ALA A 78 -13.42 16.44 -9.06
N ASP A 79 -13.40 16.65 -7.73
CA ASP A 79 -12.26 17.17 -7.01
C ASP A 79 -11.40 16.02 -6.48
N PHE A 80 -10.08 16.21 -6.53
CA PHE A 80 -9.12 15.30 -5.94
C PHE A 80 -9.28 15.25 -4.42
N SER A 81 -9.50 14.07 -3.87
CA SER A 81 -9.54 13.83 -2.44
C SER A 81 -8.88 12.51 -2.07
N PHE A 82 -8.09 12.54 -0.99
CA PHE A 82 -7.61 11.32 -0.37
C PHE A 82 -8.71 10.71 0.49
N VAL A 83 -9.00 9.44 0.26
CA VAL A 83 -9.70 8.56 1.19
C VAL A 83 -8.74 8.14 2.30
N TYR A 84 -7.50 7.83 1.92
CA TYR A 84 -6.42 7.48 2.83
C TYR A 84 -5.07 7.88 2.23
N CYS A 85 -4.13 8.29 3.06
CA CYS A 85 -2.78 8.59 2.63
C CYS A 85 -1.81 8.34 3.78
N TRP A 86 -0.84 7.46 3.56
CA TRP A 86 0.22 7.19 4.52
C TRP A 86 1.55 6.91 3.81
N TYR A 87 2.63 7.30 4.48
CA TYR A 87 3.98 7.07 4.04
C TYR A 87 4.82 6.64 5.24
N ASP A 88 5.74 5.70 5.04
CA ASP A 88 6.63 5.27 6.11
C ASP A 88 7.76 6.28 6.37
N SER A 89 8.31 6.18 7.57
CA SER A 89 9.41 6.99 8.08
C SER A 89 10.50 6.09 8.69
N GLU A 90 11.68 6.65 8.97
CA GLU A 90 12.81 5.90 9.54
C GLU A 90 12.49 5.20 10.87
N GLY A 91 11.52 5.73 11.64
CA GLY A 91 11.13 5.20 12.95
C GLY A 91 10.05 4.11 12.92
N ASP A 92 9.41 3.88 11.77
CA ASP A 92 8.30 2.94 11.70
C ASP A 92 8.79 1.49 11.70
N SER A 93 8.17 0.68 12.56
CA SER A 93 8.42 -0.75 12.64
C SER A 93 7.61 -1.52 11.59
N LEU A 94 7.93 -2.79 11.38
CA LEU A 94 7.16 -3.64 10.48
C LEU A 94 5.70 -3.76 10.94
N GLU A 95 5.45 -3.80 12.25
CA GLU A 95 4.09 -3.85 12.81
C GLU A 95 3.29 -2.58 12.49
N VAL A 96 3.91 -1.40 12.60
CA VAL A 96 3.27 -0.13 12.23
C VAL A 96 2.97 -0.09 10.74
N ILE A 97 3.92 -0.53 9.91
CA ILE A 97 3.72 -0.60 8.46
C ILE A 97 2.56 -1.54 8.12
N GLU A 98 2.50 -2.72 8.73
CA GLU A 98 1.41 -3.67 8.53
C GLU A 98 0.05 -3.05 8.91
N GLU A 99 -0.05 -2.45 10.09
CA GLU A 99 -1.25 -1.77 10.58
C GLU A 99 -1.73 -0.70 9.58
N LYS A 100 -0.82 0.12 9.05
CA LYS A 100 -1.16 1.19 8.12
C LYS A 100 -1.57 0.68 6.73
N ILE A 101 -1.03 -0.45 6.29
CA ILE A 101 -1.51 -1.11 5.08
C ILE A 101 -2.94 -1.62 5.28
N ILE A 102 -3.23 -2.25 6.42
CA ILE A 102 -4.58 -2.74 6.75
C ILE A 102 -5.55 -1.56 6.80
N GLU A 103 -5.23 -0.49 7.53
CA GLU A 103 -6.07 0.71 7.63
C GLU A 103 -6.40 1.31 6.25
N GLY A 104 -5.41 1.42 5.36
CA GLY A 104 -5.65 1.98 4.03
C GLY A 104 -6.51 1.09 3.15
N ILE A 105 -6.35 -0.23 3.23
CA ILE A 105 -7.22 -1.19 2.53
C ILE A 105 -8.65 -1.15 3.10
N GLU A 106 -8.80 -1.09 4.42
CA GLU A 106 -10.10 -0.96 5.08
C GLU A 106 -10.78 0.37 4.75
N ALA A 107 -10.02 1.46 4.61
CA ALA A 107 -10.54 2.73 4.15
C ALA A 107 -11.14 2.60 2.74
N GLY A 108 -10.45 1.91 1.83
CA GLY A 108 -10.98 1.61 0.49
C GLY A 108 -12.26 0.74 0.53
N PHE A 109 -12.32 -0.26 1.41
CA PHE A 109 -13.51 -1.11 1.60
C PHE A 109 -14.75 -0.39 2.14
N ASN A 110 -14.55 0.74 2.81
CA ASN A 110 -15.61 1.45 3.54
C ASN A 110 -15.96 2.81 2.94
N TYR A 111 -15.22 3.24 1.90
CA TYR A 111 -15.46 4.52 1.23
C TYR A 111 -16.70 4.51 0.36
#